data_AF-D7T0E8-F1
#
_entry.id   AF-D7T0E8-F1
#
_cell.length_a   1.000
_cell.length_b   1.000
_cell.length_c   1.000
_cell.angle_alpha   90.00
_cell.angle_beta   90.00
_cell.angle_gamma   90.00
#
_symmetry.space_group_name_H-M   'P 1'
#
loop_
_entity.id
_entity.type
_entity.pdbx_description
1 polymer ?
#
loop_
_entity_poly.entity_id
_entity_poly.type
_entity_poly.pdbx_seq_one_letter_code
_entity_poly.pdbx_strand_id
1 'polypeptide(L)'
;MGIRVFALRTRSEEDIMDDGFKWRKYGKKKIKSNPIYPRNYYRCSSRGCQVKKRVERDRDDSSYVITTYEGVHNHPTPRNHITLPINYWALQQTSSHPPFY
;
A
#
# COMPACT_ATOMS: atom_id res chain seq x y z
N MET A 1 -1.74 7.67 -23.88
CA MET A 1 -0.97 7.04 -22.79
C MET A 1 -1.89 6.13 -22.00
N GLY A 2 -1.66 4.82 -22.02
CA GLY A 2 -2.52 3.85 -21.31
C GLY A 2 -2.31 3.88 -19.81
N ILE A 3 -3.40 3.81 -19.03
CA ILE A 3 -3.34 3.69 -17.57
C ILE A 3 -2.80 2.29 -17.24
N ARG A 4 -1.75 2.21 -16.41
CA ARG A 4 -1.21 0.92 -15.95
C ARG A 4 -2.20 0.29 -14.97
N VAL A 5 -2.61 -0.96 -15.26
CA VAL A 5 -3.50 -1.75 -14.42
C VAL A 5 -2.84 -3.09 -14.15
N PHE A 6 -2.79 -3.51 -12.89
CA PHE A 6 -2.33 -4.84 -12.50
C PHE A 6 -3.25 -5.44 -11.45
N ALA A 7 -3.44 -6.75 -11.50
CA ALA A 7 -4.24 -7.50 -10.54
C ALA A 7 -3.39 -8.56 -9.84
N LEU A 8 -3.52 -8.64 -8.53
CA LEU A 8 -2.87 -9.63 -7.68
C LEU A 8 -3.95 -10.52 -7.06
N ARG A 9 -3.78 -11.83 -7.20
CA ARG A 9 -4.60 -12.85 -6.53
C ARG A 9 -3.77 -13.46 -5.41
N THR A 10 -4.18 -13.27 -4.16
CA THR A 10 -3.43 -13.72 -2.98
C THR A 10 -4.32 -14.53 -2.06
N ARG A 11 -3.84 -15.66 -1.54
CA ARG A 11 -4.53 -16.42 -0.49
C ARG A 11 -4.44 -15.64 0.82
N SER A 12 -5.57 -15.28 1.41
CA SER A 12 -5.65 -14.46 2.62
C SER A 12 -7.00 -14.63 3.30
N GLU A 13 -7.03 -14.66 4.63
CA GLU A 13 -8.27 -14.57 5.41
C GLU A 13 -8.74 -13.13 5.56
N GLU A 14 -7.85 -12.14 5.40
CA GLU A 14 -8.18 -10.72 5.46
C GLU A 14 -8.59 -10.19 4.09
N ASP A 15 -9.64 -9.36 4.05
CA ASP A 15 -10.08 -8.69 2.82
C ASP A 15 -9.08 -7.61 2.36
N ILE A 16 -8.46 -6.88 3.29
CA ILE A 16 -7.60 -5.74 2.99
C ILE A 16 -6.19 -6.05 3.43
N MET A 17 -5.33 -6.37 2.47
CA MET A 17 -3.91 -6.56 2.76
C MET A 17 -3.19 -5.22 2.94
N ASP A 18 -2.21 -5.27 3.82
CA ASP A 18 -1.30 -4.20 4.12
C ASP A 18 -0.16 -4.12 3.09
N ASP A 19 -0.24 -3.17 2.16
CA ASP A 19 0.71 -2.97 1.07
C ASP A 19 1.65 -1.77 1.31
N GLY A 20 1.68 -1.24 2.54
CA GLY A 20 2.52 -0.12 2.94
C GLY A 20 2.02 1.26 2.47
N PHE A 21 0.94 1.34 1.69
CA PHE A 21 0.30 2.59 1.30
C PHE A 21 -0.91 2.93 2.17
N LYS A 22 -1.20 4.23 2.29
CA LYS A 22 -2.39 4.70 3.00
C LYS A 22 -3.57 4.82 2.02
N TRP A 23 -4.65 4.11 2.30
CA TRP A 23 -5.84 4.04 1.45
C TRP A 23 -7.06 4.64 2.15
N ARG A 24 -7.89 5.35 1.38
CA ARG A 24 -9.22 5.80 1.81
C ARG A 24 -10.27 5.11 0.98
N LYS A 25 -11.23 4.47 1.64
CA LYS A 25 -12.39 3.86 0.98
C LYS A 25 -13.27 4.96 0.42
N TYR A 26 -13.65 4.85 -0.85
CA TYR A 26 -14.58 5.78 -1.49
C TYR A 26 -15.84 5.09 -2.01
N GLY A 27 -15.88 3.75 -2.02
CA GLY A 27 -17.04 3.02 -2.51
C GLY A 27 -17.08 1.56 -2.07
N LYS A 28 -18.28 0.99 -2.15
CA LYS A 28 -18.59 -0.42 -1.96
C LYS A 28 -19.70 -0.79 -2.95
N LYS A 29 -19.55 -1.90 -3.67
CA LYS A 29 -20.54 -2.38 -4.64
C LYS A 29 -20.86 -3.84 -4.38
N LYS A 30 -22.15 -4.17 -4.21
CA LYS A 30 -22.62 -5.57 -4.25
C LYS A 30 -22.43 -6.12 -5.66
N ILE A 31 -21.87 -7.32 -5.78
CA ILE A 31 -21.56 -7.93 -7.07
C ILE A 31 -22.55 -9.05 -7.35
N LYS A 32 -23.22 -9.02 -8.52
CA LYS A 32 -24.21 -10.05 -8.88
C LYS A 32 -23.57 -11.44 -8.98
N SER A 33 -22.35 -11.53 -9.49
CA SER A 33 -21.62 -12.80 -9.63
C SER A 33 -21.07 -13.33 -8.29
N ASN A 34 -20.92 -12.48 -7.27
CA ASN A 34 -20.48 -12.87 -5.94
C ASN A 34 -21.37 -12.17 -4.90
N PRO A 35 -22.57 -12.71 -4.60
CA PRO A 35 -23.57 -12.04 -3.77
C PRO A 35 -23.13 -11.89 -2.31
N ILE A 36 -22.29 -12.82 -1.85
CA ILE A 36 -21.79 -12.88 -0.47
C ILE A 36 -20.73 -11.80 -0.24
N TYR A 37 -19.78 -11.66 -1.17
CA TYR A 37 -18.65 -10.77 -0.99
C TYR A 37 -18.76 -9.49 -1.84
N PRO A 38 -18.87 -8.31 -1.21
CA PRO A 38 -18.92 -7.04 -1.92
C PRO A 38 -17.53 -6.64 -2.45
N ARG A 39 -17.51 -5.89 -3.57
CA ARG A 39 -16.31 -5.23 -4.06
C ARG A 39 -16.11 -3.90 -3.34
N ASN A 40 -14.91 -3.69 -2.80
CA ASN A 40 -14.52 -2.46 -2.13
C ASN A 40 -13.60 -1.63 -3.02
N TYR A 41 -13.74 -0.30 -2.95
CA TYR A 41 -12.99 0.64 -3.77
C TYR A 41 -12.24 1.66 -2.91
N TYR A 42 -10.96 1.84 -3.21
CA TYR A 42 -10.05 2.68 -2.45
C TYR A 42 -9.25 3.60 -3.36
N ARG A 43 -8.95 4.79 -2.85
CA ARG A 43 -8.03 5.75 -3.47
C ARG A 43 -6.85 5.98 -2.54
N CYS A 44 -5.68 6.24 -3.11
CA CYS A 44 -4.53 6.63 -2.31
C CYS A 44 -4.85 7.91 -1.52
N SER A 45 -4.32 7.96 -0.29
CA SER A 45 -4.52 9.06 0.63
C SER A 45 -3.51 10.20 0.47
N SER A 46 -2.41 9.94 -0.22
CA SER A 46 -1.38 10.95 -0.44
C SER A 46 -1.88 12.06 -1.35
N ARG A 47 -1.47 13.30 -1.06
CA ARG A 47 -1.91 14.48 -1.81
C ARG A 47 -1.40 14.39 -3.26
N GLY A 48 -2.31 14.60 -4.21
CA GLY A 48 -1.98 14.53 -5.64
C GLY A 48 -1.75 13.12 -6.20
N CYS A 49 -1.86 12.07 -5.39
CA CYS A 49 -1.78 10.70 -5.88
C CYS A 49 -3.13 10.23 -6.44
N GLN A 50 -3.10 9.71 -7.66
CA GLN A 50 -4.32 9.27 -8.37
C GLN A 50 -4.51 7.76 -8.37
N VAL A 51 -3.65 7.01 -7.67
CA VAL A 51 -3.74 5.55 -7.63
C VAL A 51 -5.03 5.11 -6.96
N LYS A 52 -5.69 4.14 -7.58
CA LYS A 52 -6.88 3.48 -7.05
C LYS A 52 -6.60 2.00 -6.88
N LYS A 53 -7.27 1.38 -5.91
CA LYS A 53 -7.36 -0.08 -5.83
C LYS A 53 -8.78 -0.57 -5.64
N ARG A 54 -9.06 -1.73 -6.21
CA ARG A 54 -10.31 -2.49 -6.05
C ARG A 54 -9.97 -3.79 -5.36
N VAL A 55 -10.78 -4.17 -4.38
CA VAL A 55 -10.59 -5.37 -3.57
C VAL A 55 -11.86 -6.20 -3.64
N GLU A 56 -11.74 -7.47 -3.98
CA GLU A 56 -12.85 -8.42 -3.99
C GLU A 56 -12.37 -9.83 -3.64
N ARG A 57 -13.27 -10.65 -3.12
CA ARG A 57 -13.02 -12.09 -3.01
C ARG A 57 -13.19 -12.74 -4.36
N ASP A 58 -12.32 -13.70 -4.64
CA ASP A 58 -12.49 -14.61 -5.75
C ASP A 58 -13.85 -15.31 -5.61
N ARG A 59 -14.53 -15.49 -6.75
CA ARG A 59 -15.88 -16.03 -6.80
C ARG A 59 -15.87 -17.54 -6.55
N ASP A 60 -14.85 -18.21 -7.06
CA ASP A 60 -14.78 -19.67 -7.07
C ASP A 60 -14.10 -20.19 -5.80
N ASP A 61 -13.18 -19.41 -5.24
CA ASP A 61 -12.49 -19.74 -3.99
C ASP A 61 -12.32 -18.51 -3.08
N SER A 62 -13.20 -18.38 -2.07
CA SER A 62 -13.17 -17.23 -1.16
C SER A 62 -11.93 -17.17 -0.26
N SER A 63 -11.05 -18.18 -0.26
CA SER A 63 -9.74 -18.06 0.42
C SER A 63 -8.79 -17.10 -0.31
N TYR A 64 -9.11 -16.72 -1.56
CA TYR A 64 -8.34 -15.76 -2.34
C TYR A 64 -8.98 -14.38 -2.39
N VAL A 65 -8.12 -13.36 -2.27
CA VAL A 65 -8.43 -11.95 -2.46
C VAL A 65 -7.79 -11.48 -3.76
N ILE A 66 -8.61 -10.85 -4.60
CA ILE A 66 -8.19 -10.21 -5.83
C ILE A 66 -8.10 -8.70 -5.56
N THR A 67 -6.89 -8.17 -5.66
CA THR A 67 -6.65 -6.72 -5.57
C THR A 67 -6.20 -6.19 -6.92
N THR A 68 -6.99 -5.32 -7.54
CA THR A 68 -6.61 -4.61 -8.77
C THR A 68 -6.16 -3.19 -8.45
N TYR A 69 -4.98 -2.81 -8.93
CA TYR A 69 -4.43 -1.47 -8.80
C TYR A 69 -4.46 -0.76 -10.15
N GLU A 70 -4.73 0.54 -10.13
CA GLU A 70 -4.81 1.41 -11.30
C GLU A 70 -3.95 2.66 -11.06
N GLY A 71 -2.99 2.91 -11.95
CA GLY A 71 -2.06 4.03 -11.87
C GLY A 71 -0.69 3.69 -11.27
N VAL A 72 0.13 4.72 -11.04
CA VAL A 72 1.46 4.62 -10.44
C VAL A 72 1.58 5.64 -9.32
N HIS A 73 2.11 5.22 -8.16
CA HIS A 73 2.33 6.14 -7.05
C HIS A 73 3.43 7.15 -7.40
N ASN A 74 3.20 8.40 -7.04
CA ASN A 74 4.12 9.53 -7.23
C ASN A 74 4.77 9.98 -5.90
N HIS A 75 4.82 9.09 -4.93
CA HIS A 75 5.35 9.35 -3.60
C HIS A 75 5.89 8.04 -3.00
N PRO A 76 6.83 8.11 -2.04
CA PRO A 76 7.31 6.92 -1.34
C PRO A 76 6.19 6.29 -0.52
N THR A 77 6.35 5.00 -0.18
CA THR A 77 5.45 4.35 0.77
C THR A 77 5.56 5.07 2.12
N PRO A 78 4.43 5.40 2.78
CA PRO A 78 4.41 6.01 4.10
C PRO A 78 5.26 5.28 5.16
N ARG A 79 5.48 3.97 5.01
CA ARG A 79 6.31 3.15 5.91
C ARG A 79 7.80 3.23 5.67
N ASN A 80 8.22 3.69 4.49
CA ASN A 80 9.62 3.94 4.18
C ASN A 80 10.00 5.41 4.45
N HIS A 81 9.15 6.19 5.11
CA HIS A 81 9.60 7.42 5.73
C HIS A 81 10.38 7.03 6.98
N ILE A 82 11.67 6.75 6.80
CA ILE A 82 12.65 6.63 7.87
C ILE A 82 12.51 7.91 8.73
N THR A 83 11.73 7.85 9.80
CA THR A 83 11.80 8.81 10.90
C THR A 83 13.00 8.45 11.74
N LEU A 84 14.19 8.56 11.15
CA LEU A 84 15.34 8.91 11.97
C LEU A 84 15.31 10.44 12.06
N PRO A 85 15.26 11.02 13.27
CA PRO A 85 15.40 12.46 13.43
C PRO A 85 16.67 12.90 12.70
N ILE A 86 16.61 14.09 12.10
CA ILE A 86 17.59 14.72 11.18
C ILE A 86 19.06 14.70 11.66
N ASN A 87 19.35 14.22 12.87
CA ASN A 87 20.64 14.36 13.55
C ASN A 87 21.36 13.02 13.81
N TYR A 88 20.82 11.84 13.45
CA TYR A 88 21.41 10.55 13.88
C TYR A 88 22.71 10.16 13.15
N TRP A 89 23.09 10.85 12.07
CA TRP A 89 24.38 10.68 11.38
C TRP A 89 25.42 11.76 11.76
N ALA A 90 25.02 12.79 12.53
CA ALA A 90 25.90 13.86 13.01
C ALA A 90 26.50 13.58 14.40
N LEU A 91 26.02 12.56 15.13
CA LEU A 91 26.54 12.16 16.45
C LEU A 91 27.60 11.05 16.40
N GLN A 92 27.91 10.49 15.22
CA GLN A 92 28.97 9.47 15.07
C GLN A 92 30.31 10.04 14.56
N GLN A 93 30.44 11.37 14.38
CA GLN A 93 31.65 12.00 13.83
C GLN A 93 32.47 12.84 14.82
N THR A 94 32.28 12.69 16.14
CA THR A 94 33.13 13.42 17.12
C THR A 94 33.88 12.55 18.14
N SER A 95 33.88 11.22 18.04
CA SER A 95 34.79 10.39 18.83
C SER A 95 36.00 9.91 18.02
N SER A 96 36.69 10.82 17.37
CA SER A 96 38.11 10.66 17.04
C SER A 96 38.92 11.58 17.96
N HIS A 97 39.22 11.09 19.16
CA HIS A 97 40.40 11.57 19.88
C HIS A 97 41.52 10.54 19.72
N PRO A 98 42.77 10.99 19.50
CA PRO A 98 43.90 10.14 19.10
C PRO A 98 44.49 9.41 20.31
N PRO A 99 45.37 8.40 20.09
CA PRO A 99 46.11 7.81 21.18
C PRO A 99 47.19 8.80 21.63
N PHE A 100 47.29 9.06 22.93
CA PHE A 100 48.47 9.66 23.51
C PHE A 100 48.89 8.85 24.75
N TYR A 101 50.06 8.20 24.56
CA TYR A 101 50.97 7.51 25.49
C TYR A 101 50.42 6.50 26.49
#